data_AF-A0A7X5U995-F1
#
_entry.id   AF-A0A7X5U995-F1
#
_cell.length_a   1.000
_cell.length_b   1.000
_cell.length_c   1.000
_cell.angle_alpha   90.00
_cell.angle_beta   90.00
_cell.angle_gamma   90.00
#
_symmetry.space_group_name_H-M   'P 1'
#
loop_
_entity.id
_entity.type
_entity.pdbx_description
1 polymer ?
#
loop_
_entity_poly.entity_id
_entity_poly.type
_entity_poly.pdbx_seq_one_letter_code
_entity_poly.pdbx_strand_id
1 'polypeptide(L)'
;MTGPRGRQRPTWLLRVSDQRVRRQEIYPRHEFSDGEAMLAAGLAGCGIMQMPTWLVAEDIRQGRLIPLLPDWAGGEMPIHAVWPQSRYLQPKVRAVIEMLTILSERPGSGFVP
;
A
#
# COMPACT_ATOMS: atom_id res chain seq x y z
N MET A 1 -28.16 -10.31 -11.55
CA MET A 1 -27.75 -9.33 -12.58
C MET A 1 -26.27 -9.04 -12.40
N THR A 2 -25.41 -9.69 -13.18
CA THR A 2 -23.96 -9.47 -13.14
C THR A 2 -23.54 -9.17 -14.57
N GLY A 3 -23.38 -7.88 -14.88
CA GLY A 3 -22.84 -7.46 -16.17
C GLY A 3 -21.37 -7.90 -16.30
N PRO A 4 -20.84 -8.00 -17.53
CA PRO A 4 -19.45 -8.40 -17.74
C PRO A 4 -18.52 -7.41 -17.02
N ARG A 5 -17.70 -7.93 -16.10
CA ARG A 5 -16.64 -7.15 -15.45
C ARG A 5 -15.60 -6.80 -16.53
N GLY A 6 -15.76 -5.65 -17.16
CA GLY A 6 -14.69 -5.06 -17.97
C GLY A 6 -13.41 -5.04 -17.13
N ARG A 7 -12.30 -5.52 -17.71
CA ARG A 7 -11.00 -5.58 -17.03
C ARG A 7 -10.65 -4.17 -16.53
N GLN A 8 -10.81 -3.93 -15.23
CA GLN A 8 -10.42 -2.66 -14.64
C GLN A 8 -8.92 -2.52 -14.82
N ARG A 9 -8.51 -1.41 -15.44
CA ARG A 9 -7.11 -1.13 -15.67
C ARG A 9 -6.45 -0.79 -14.33
N PRO A 10 -5.21 -1.26 -14.09
CA PRO A 10 -4.49 -0.88 -12.89
C PRO A 10 -4.27 0.63 -12.88
N THR A 11 -4.31 1.21 -11.68
CA THR A 11 -4.18 2.65 -11.47
C THR A 11 -3.15 2.93 -10.40
N TRP A 12 -2.42 4.03 -10.55
CA TRP A 12 -1.65 4.63 -9.46
C TRP A 12 -2.45 5.71 -8.75
N LEU A 13 -2.20 5.86 -7.46
CA LEU A 13 -2.72 6.93 -6.62
C LEU A 13 -1.71 8.08 -6.62
N LEU A 14 -2.03 9.18 -7.29
CA LEU A 14 -1.19 10.38 -7.33
C LEU A 14 -1.86 11.49 -6.55
N ARG A 15 -1.13 12.12 -5.63
CA ARG A 15 -1.60 13.33 -4.95
C ARG A 15 -1.36 14.53 -5.86
N VAL A 16 -2.42 15.24 -6.22
CA VAL A 16 -2.35 16.45 -7.04
C VAL A 16 -2.09 17.66 -6.12
N SER A 17 -1.62 18.77 -6.68
CA SER A 17 -1.28 20.01 -5.95
C SER A 17 -2.40 20.57 -5.05
N ASP A 18 -3.66 20.19 -5.29
CA ASP A 18 -4.83 20.52 -4.48
C ASP A 18 -5.07 19.56 -3.29
N GLN A 19 -4.07 18.73 -2.95
CA GLN A 19 -4.12 17.66 -1.95
C GLN A 19 -5.11 16.53 -2.26
N ARG A 20 -5.72 16.49 -3.45
CA ARG A 20 -6.61 15.39 -3.82
C ARG A 20 -5.83 14.22 -4.39
N VAL A 21 -6.20 13.01 -3.96
CA VAL A 21 -5.70 11.77 -4.55
C VAL A 21 -6.48 11.46 -5.83
N ARG A 22 -5.76 11.37 -6.94
CA ARG A 22 -6.28 10.99 -8.25
C ARG A 22 -5.80 9.61 -8.65
N ARG A 23 -6.73 8.78 -9.15
CA ARG A 23 -6.40 7.53 -9.83
C ARG A 23 -5.93 7.82 -11.25
N GLN A 24 -4.69 7.48 -11.55
CA GLN A 24 -4.10 7.58 -12.87
C GLN A 24 -4.01 6.17 -13.48
N GLU A 25 -4.72 5.93 -14.59
CA GLU A 25 -4.57 4.67 -15.33
C GLU A 25 -3.13 4.51 -15.83
N ILE A 26 -2.64 3.28 -15.75
CA ILE A 26 -1.33 2.88 -16.25
C ILE A 26 -1.44 1.72 -17.24
N TYR A 27 -0.41 1.60 -18.08
CA TYR A 27 -0.23 0.49 -19.01
C TYR A 27 0.99 -0.31 -18.55
N PRO A 28 0.80 -1.28 -17.63
CA PRO A 28 1.92 -2.03 -17.08
C PRO A 28 2.53 -2.96 -18.14
N ARG A 29 3.85 -3.10 -18.13
CA ARG A 29 4.54 -4.16 -18.89
C ARG A 29 4.52 -5.50 -18.15
N HIS A 30 4.50 -5.44 -16.81
CA HIS A 30 4.47 -6.58 -15.92
C HIS A 30 3.40 -6.33 -14.85
N GLU A 31 2.60 -7.34 -14.53
CA GLU A 31 1.54 -7.27 -13.51
C GLU A 31 1.81 -8.37 -12.49
N PHE A 32 1.88 -7.99 -11.22
CA PHE A 32 2.12 -8.89 -10.09
C PHE A 32 0.97 -8.76 -9.10
N SER A 33 0.54 -9.87 -8.52
CA SER A 33 -0.46 -9.91 -7.45
C SER A 33 0.15 -9.87 -6.05
N ASP A 34 1.48 -9.82 -5.96
CA ASP A 34 2.25 -9.90 -4.71
C ASP A 34 3.26 -8.75 -4.63
N GLY A 35 3.36 -8.16 -3.44
CA GLY A 35 4.21 -6.99 -3.20
C GLY A 35 5.69 -7.31 -3.23
N GLU A 36 6.11 -8.45 -2.66
CA GLU A 36 7.52 -8.88 -2.64
C GLU A 36 8.00 -9.22 -4.05
N ALA A 37 7.16 -9.89 -4.84
CA ALA A 37 7.45 -10.14 -6.25
C ALA A 37 7.62 -8.84 -7.05
N MET A 38 6.76 -7.84 -6.80
CA MET A 38 6.88 -6.52 -7.44
C MET A 38 8.15 -5.78 -7.00
N LEU A 39 8.50 -5.84 -5.71
CA LEU A 39 9.75 -5.27 -5.18
C LEU A 39 10.98 -5.92 -5.83
N ALA A 40 11.03 -7.25 -5.87
CA ALA A 40 12.12 -7.99 -6.49
C ALA A 40 12.30 -7.61 -7.97
N ALA A 41 11.19 -7.47 -8.71
CA ALA A 41 11.23 -6.99 -10.10
C ALA A 41 11.75 -5.55 -10.21
N GLY A 42 11.34 -4.66 -9.31
CA GLY A 42 11.83 -3.28 -9.23
C GLY A 42 13.34 -3.22 -8.99
N LEU A 43 13.84 -4.00 -8.02
CA LEU A 43 15.28 -4.12 -7.71
C LEU A 43 16.09 -4.72 -8.87
N ALA A 44 15.48 -5.61 -9.66
CA ALA A 44 16.07 -6.15 -10.88
C ALA A 44 16.05 -5.18 -12.08
N GLY A 45 15.50 -3.96 -11.92
CA GLY A 45 15.45 -2.95 -12.97
C GLY A 45 14.31 -3.15 -13.98
N CYS A 46 13.27 -3.91 -13.63
CA CYS A 46 12.15 -4.19 -14.55
C CYS A 46 11.18 -3.00 -14.76
N GLY A 47 11.44 -1.84 -14.15
CA GLY A 47 10.70 -0.60 -14.37
C GLY A 47 10.42 0.19 -13.09
N ILE A 48 9.36 1.00 -13.14
CA ILE A 48 8.88 1.82 -12.02
C ILE A 48 7.66 1.18 -11.37
N MET A 49 7.53 1.35 -10.07
CA MET A 49 6.45 0.76 -9.25
C MET A 49 5.96 1.75 -8.21
N GLN A 50 4.67 1.65 -7.87
CA GLN A 50 4.09 2.36 -6.73
C GLN A 50 3.97 1.36 -5.57
N MET A 51 4.73 1.59 -4.51
CA MET A 51 4.85 0.68 -3.37
C MET A 51 4.52 1.39 -2.06
N PRO A 52 3.97 0.67 -1.07
CA PRO A 52 3.84 1.21 0.27
C PRO A 52 5.24 1.42 0.88
N THR A 53 5.44 2.57 1.51
CA THR A 53 6.76 2.97 2.03
C THR A 53 7.33 1.97 3.03
N TRP A 54 6.50 1.34 3.86
CA TRP A 54 6.95 0.35 4.85
C TRP A 54 7.65 -0.87 4.22
N LEU A 55 7.32 -1.22 2.97
CA LEU A 55 7.90 -2.36 2.27
C LEU A 55 9.25 -2.00 1.62
N VAL A 56 9.43 -0.75 1.22
CA VAL A 56 10.59 -0.31 0.40
C VAL A 56 11.53 0.66 1.10
N ALA A 57 11.23 1.03 2.35
CA ALA A 57 11.97 2.05 3.11
C ALA A 57 13.45 1.70 3.23
N GLU A 58 13.78 0.43 3.48
CA GLU A 58 15.17 -0.02 3.59
C GLU A 58 15.90 0.06 2.26
N ASP A 59 15.29 -0.38 1.16
CA ASP A 59 15.89 -0.29 -0.17
C ASP A 59 16.12 1.15 -0.62
N ILE A 60 15.21 2.06 -0.27
CA ILE A 60 15.38 3.50 -0.49
C ILE A 60 16.56 4.03 0.35
N ARG A 61 16.61 3.69 1.65
CA ARG A 61 17.67 4.11 2.57
C ARG A 61 19.05 3.64 2.11
N GLN A 62 19.12 2.46 1.50
CA GLN A 62 20.35 1.87 0.96
C GLN A 62 20.68 2.35 -0.46
N GLY A 63 19.86 3.22 -1.06
CA GLY A 63 20.05 3.72 -2.42
C GLY A 63 19.83 2.69 -3.52
N ARG A 64 19.25 1.53 -3.20
CA ARG A 64 18.87 0.50 -4.19
C ARG A 64 17.61 0.90 -4.96
N LEU A 65 16.73 1.67 -4.32
CA LEU A 65 15.57 2.29 -4.95
C LEU A 65 15.66 3.81 -4.81
N ILE A 66 15.15 4.53 -5.82
CA ILE A 66 15.13 5.99 -5.85
C ILE A 66 13.67 6.44 -5.93
N PRO A 67 13.20 7.32 -5.00
CA PRO A 67 11.87 7.89 -5.07
C PRO A 67 11.68 8.72 -6.35
N LEU A 68 10.54 8.54 -7.01
CA LEU A 68 10.16 9.29 -8.21
C LEU A 68 8.94 10.14 -7.93
N LEU A 69 8.90 11.35 -8.52
CA LEU A 69 7.77 12.28 -8.42
C LEU A 69 7.34 12.55 -6.96
N PRO A 70 8.25 12.95 -6.04
CA PRO A 70 7.95 13.09 -4.61
C PRO A 70 6.79 14.06 -4.32
N ASP A 71 6.62 15.09 -5.16
CA ASP A 71 5.51 16.06 -5.03
C ASP A 71 4.14 15.45 -5.29
N TRP A 72 4.10 14.34 -6.03
CA TRP A 72 2.89 13.61 -6.42
C TRP A 72 2.66 12.36 -5.55
N ALA A 73 3.55 12.08 -4.60
CA ALA A 73 3.43 10.97 -3.68
C ALA A 73 2.33 11.20 -2.62
N GLY A 74 1.99 10.18 -1.84
CA GLY A 74 1.07 10.32 -0.70
C GLY A 74 -0.40 10.07 -1.01
N GLY A 75 -0.68 9.13 -1.93
CA GLY A 75 -1.94 8.40 -1.84
C GLY A 75 -1.96 7.59 -0.55
N GLU A 76 -2.92 7.88 0.33
CA GLU A 76 -3.11 7.11 1.56
C GLU A 76 -3.70 5.74 1.25
N MET A 77 -3.10 4.69 1.80
CA MET A 77 -3.60 3.32 1.73
C MET A 77 -3.84 2.85 3.18
N PRO A 78 -5.05 3.05 3.72
CA PRO A 78 -5.32 2.69 5.10
C PRO A 78 -5.22 1.17 5.29
N ILE A 79 -4.56 0.76 6.37
CA ILE A 79 -4.51 -0.66 6.79
C ILE A 79 -5.60 -0.86 7.84
N HIS A 80 -6.45 -1.86 7.62
CA HIS A 80 -7.58 -2.16 8.50
C HIS A 80 -7.41 -3.52 9.17
N ALA A 81 -7.66 -3.57 10.47
CA ALA A 81 -7.95 -4.83 11.16
C ALA A 81 -9.43 -5.19 10.91
N VAL A 82 -9.68 -6.39 10.39
CA VAL A 82 -11.04 -6.86 10.07
C VAL A 82 -11.37 -8.15 10.81
N TRP A 83 -12.60 -8.28 11.30
CA TRP A 83 -13.10 -9.47 11.99
C TRP A 83 -14.59 -9.68 11.67
N PRO A 84 -15.10 -10.92 11.79
CA PRO A 84 -16.52 -11.18 11.59
C PRO A 84 -17.40 -10.39 12.56
N GLN A 85 -18.49 -9.81 12.05
CA GLN A 85 -19.46 -9.13 12.89
C GLN A 85 -20.09 -10.12 13.89
N SER A 86 -20.03 -9.78 15.18
CA SER A 86 -20.56 -10.58 16.28
C SER A 86 -21.22 -9.65 17.30
N ARG A 87 -22.24 -10.15 18.01
CA ARG A 87 -22.90 -9.40 19.09
C ARG A 87 -21.93 -9.01 20.21
N TYR A 88 -20.91 -9.85 20.45
CA TYR A 88 -19.84 -9.59 21.39
C TYR A 88 -18.48 -9.85 20.73
N LEU A 89 -17.55 -8.91 20.91
CA LEU A 89 -16.15 -9.11 20.50
C LEU A 89 -15.48 -10.05 21.51
N GLN A 90 -14.97 -11.18 21.03
CA GLN A 90 -14.30 -12.16 21.89
C GLN A 90 -13.07 -11.50 22.56
N PRO A 91 -12.81 -11.72 23.87
CA PRO A 91 -11.70 -11.08 24.58
C PRO A 91 -10.33 -11.27 23.90
N LYS A 92 -10.07 -12.45 23.34
CA LYS A 92 -8.82 -12.72 22.60
C LYS A 92 -8.66 -11.86 21.34
N VAL A 93 -9.74 -11.57 20.60
CA VAL A 93 -9.69 -10.74 19.39
C VAL A 93 -9.46 -9.29 19.78
N ARG A 94 -10.15 -8.82 20.83
CA ARG A 94 -9.91 -7.49 21.41
C ARG A 94 -8.45 -7.30 21.80
N ALA A 95 -7.88 -8.24 22.55
CA ALA A 95 -6.49 -8.17 23.00
C ALA A 95 -5.49 -8.10 21.82
N VAL A 96 -5.75 -8.83 20.73
CA VAL A 96 -4.91 -8.76 19.52
C VAL A 96 -5.04 -7.41 18.83
N ILE A 97 -6.26 -6.88 18.68
CA ILE A 97 -6.48 -5.55 18.09
C ILE A 97 -5.76 -4.48 18.90
N GLU A 98 -5.93 -4.50 20.23
CA GLU A 98 -5.25 -3.57 21.15
C GLU A 98 -3.72 -3.64 21.00
N MET A 99 -3.16 -4.86 20.91
CA MET A 99 -1.72 -5.03 20.68
C MET A 99 -1.29 -4.48 19.33
N LEU A 100 -2.04 -4.73 18.25
CA LEU A 100 -1.73 -4.21 16.92
C LEU A 100 -1.76 -2.68 16.88
N THR A 101 -2.73 -2.05 17.56
CA THR A 101 -2.80 -0.59 17.70
C THR A 101 -1.57 -0.04 18.43
N ILE A 102 -1.20 -0.65 19.56
CA ILE A 102 0.01 -0.24 20.30
C ILE A 102 1.27 -0.38 19.44
N LEU A 103 1.37 -1.45 18.65
CA LEU A 103 2.51 -1.69 17.77
C LEU A 103 2.57 -0.69 16.62
N SER A 104 1.42 -0.25 16.13
CA SER A 104 1.33 0.64 14.98
C SER A 104 1.72 2.09 15.33
N GLU A 105 1.56 2.50 16.58
CA GLU A 105 1.99 3.81 17.11
C GLU A 105 3.50 3.92 17.36
N ARG A 106 4.27 2.83 17.25
CA ARG A 106 5.71 2.85 17.52
C ARG A 106 6.47 3.65 16.45
N PRO A 107 7.50 4.43 16.84
CA PRO A 107 8.38 5.08 15.87
C PRO A 107 8.98 4.06 14.90
N GLY A 108 8.88 4.34 13.59
CA GLY A 108 9.38 3.44 12.55
C GLY A 108 8.45 2.28 12.19
N SER A 109 7.21 2.23 12.69
CA SER A 109 6.21 1.23 12.28
C SER A 109 5.89 1.27 10.78
N GLY A 110 6.16 2.39 10.11
CA GLY A 110 5.78 2.62 8.71
C GLY A 110 4.28 2.76 8.50
N PHE A 111 3.49 2.69 9.57
CA PHE A 111 2.05 2.91 9.62
C PHE A 111 1.78 4.24 10.32
N VAL A 112 0.99 5.09 9.68
CA VAL A 112 0.49 6.32 10.30
C VAL A 112 -1.03 6.13 10.44
N PRO A 113 -1.57 6.12 11.67
CA PRO A 113 -3.00 5.94 11.93
C PRO A 113 -3.89 7.00 11.29
#